data_AF-A0A965UHM0-F1
#
_entry.id   AF-A0A965UHM0-F1
#
_cell.length_a   1.000
_cell.length_b   1.000
_cell.length_c   1.000
_cell.angle_alpha   90.00
_cell.angle_beta   90.00
_cell.angle_gamma   90.00
#
_symmetry.space_group_name_H-M   'P 1'
#
loop_
_entity.id
_entity.type
_entity.pdbx_description
1 polymer ?
#
loop_
_entity_poly.entity_id
_entity_poly.type
_entity_poly.pdbx_seq_one_letter_code
_entity_poly.pdbx_strand_id
1 'polypeptide(L)' 'MAKKVTPYDWFVIRYTDLGYKSMNDFADRKGFHKSSLSRYFRMERSMPAYYLVALCYALEVTPNELLTAIGEYKPRKA' A
#
# COMPACT_ATOMS: atom_id res chain seq x y z
N MET A 1 22.50 -4.07 11.48
CA MET A 1 21.86 -4.34 10.17
C MET A 1 20.59 -3.51 10.10
N ALA A 2 20.38 -2.70 9.05
CA ALA A 2 19.13 -1.95 8.88
C ALA A 2 17.98 -2.91 8.57
N LYS A 3 16.86 -2.80 9.29
CA LYS A 3 15.65 -3.58 9.03
C LYS A 3 15.11 -3.22 7.64
N LYS A 4 14.84 -4.22 6.79
CA LYS A 4 14.17 -3.98 5.50
C LYS A 4 12.73 -3.54 5.77
N VAL A 5 12.32 -2.44 5.15
CA VAL A 5 10.93 -1.96 5.16
C VAL A 5 10.07 -2.98 4.41
N THR A 6 9.05 -3.52 5.07
CA THR A 6 8.09 -4.44 4.44
C THR A 6 7.03 -3.66 3.67
N PRO A 7 6.27 -4.29 2.74
CA PRO A 7 5.12 -3.64 2.11
C PRO A 7 4.11 -3.06 3.10
N TYR A 8 3.89 -3.77 4.23
CA TYR A 8 3.02 -3.31 5.30
C TYR A 8 3.59 -2.08 6.02
N ASP A 9 4.90 -2.07 6.31
CA ASP A 9 5.55 -0.89 6.91
C ASP A 9 5.46 0.32 5.97
N TRP A 10 5.70 0.13 4.67
CA TRP A 10 5.56 1.19 3.67
C TRP A 10 4.14 1.74 3.63
N PHE A 11 3.12 0.87 3.64
CA PHE A 11 1.72 1.28 3.65
C PHE A 11 1.37 2.09 4.90
N VAL A 12 1.86 1.66 6.06
CA VAL A 12 1.68 2.37 7.33
C VAL A 12 2.28 3.76 7.28
N ILE A 13 3.51 3.88 6.80
CA ILE A 13 4.17 5.19 6.61
C ILE A 13 3.34 6.04 5.65
N ARG A 14 2.95 5.49 4.49
CA ARG A 14 2.28 6.26 3.45
C ARG A 14 0.94 6.85 3.89
N TYR A 15 0.05 6.06 4.51
CA TYR A 15 -1.21 6.62 4.97
C TYR A 15 -1.01 7.58 6.16
N THR A 16 0.03 7.38 6.97
CA THR A 16 0.32 8.27 8.09
C THR A 16 0.79 9.64 7.59
N ASP A 17 1.61 9.68 6.54
CA ASP A 17 2.06 10.92 5.89
C ASP A 17 0.90 11.71 5.26
N LEU A 18 -0.17 11.03 4.85
CA LEU A 18 -1.41 11.64 4.36
C LEU A 18 -2.34 12.11 5.51
N GLY A 19 -1.92 11.94 6.77
CA GLY A 19 -2.64 12.40 7.95
C GLY A 19 -3.69 11.41 8.49
N TYR A 20 -3.71 10.16 8.01
CA TYR A 20 -4.60 9.13 8.56
C TYR A 20 -4.01 8.54 9.83
N LYS A 21 -4.85 8.39 10.86
CA LYS A 21 -4.40 7.96 12.20
C LYS A 21 -4.11 6.47 12.30
N SER A 22 -4.72 5.67 11.43
CA SER A 22 -4.60 4.22 11.41
C SER A 22 -5.07 3.66 10.07
N MET A 23 -4.76 2.38 9.81
CA MET A 23 -5.33 1.65 8.67
C MET A 23 -6.87 1.64 8.69
N ASN A 24 -7.52 1.60 9.86
CA ASN A 24 -8.98 1.66 9.93
C ASN A 24 -9.48 3.03 9.49
N ASP A 25 -8.89 4.11 10.02
CA ASP A 25 -9.26 5.49 9.66
C ASP A 25 -9.06 5.74 8.15
N PHE A 26 -7.96 5.26 7.58
CA PHE A 26 -7.76 5.28 6.13
C PHE A 26 -8.83 4.48 5.37
N ALA A 27 -9.09 3.24 5.81
CA ALA A 27 -10.04 2.35 5.16
C ALA A 27 -11.46 2.93 5.15
N ASP A 28 -11.92 3.43 6.30
CA ASP A 28 -13.26 3.98 6.47
C ASP A 28 -13.43 5.26 5.63
N ARG A 29 -12.42 6.15 5.61
CA ARG A 29 -12.50 7.41 4.85
C ARG A 29 -12.38 7.23 3.34
N LYS A 30 -11.67 6.20 2.88
CA LYS A 30 -11.45 5.93 1.44
C LYS A 30 -12.34 4.84 0.88
N GLY A 31 -13.19 4.22 1.70
CA GLY A 31 -14.13 3.19 1.27
C GLY A 31 -13.49 1.83 1.00
N PHE A 32 -12.41 1.49 1.70
CA PHE A 32 -11.77 0.17 1.59
C PHE A 32 -12.18 -0.77 2.71
N HIS A 33 -12.12 -2.07 2.43
CA HIS A 33 -12.28 -3.07 3.47
C HIS A 33 -10.93 -3.32 4.18
N LYS A 34 -10.88 -3.08 5.49
CA LYS A 34 -9.68 -3.26 6.32
C LYS A 34 -9.02 -4.63 6.14
N SER A 35 -9.81 -5.71 6.11
CA SER A 35 -9.24 -7.06 6.00
C SER A 35 -8.60 -7.30 4.64
N SER A 36 -9.10 -6.66 3.58
CA SER A 36 -8.51 -6.72 2.25
C SER A 36 -7.16 -5.99 2.23
N LEU A 37 -7.10 -4.76 2.74
CA LEU A 37 -5.84 -4.00 2.85
C LEU A 37 -4.78 -4.80 3.61
N SER A 38 -5.15 -5.33 4.78
CA SER A 38 -4.24 -6.14 5.61
C SER A 38 -3.68 -7.32 4.83
N ARG A 39 -4.53 -8.10 4.15
CA ARG A 39 -4.10 -9.29 3.40
C ARG A 39 -3.21 -8.95 2.21
N TYR A 40 -3.52 -7.87 1.50
CA TYR A 40 -2.73 -7.43 0.35
C TYR A 40 -1.33 -6.96 0.75
N PHE A 41 -1.22 -6.08 1.75
CA PHE A 41 0.08 -5.56 2.18
C PHE A 41 0.90 -6.56 3.03
N ARG A 42 0.28 -7.65 3.47
CA ARG A 42 0.98 -8.80 4.08
C ARG A 42 1.33 -9.90 3.09
N MET A 43 1.03 -9.71 1.80
CA MET A 43 1.26 -10.71 0.75
C MET A 43 0.51 -12.04 0.99
N GLU A 44 -0.56 -12.02 1.79
CA GLU A 44 -1.42 -13.18 2.05
C GLU A 44 -2.41 -13.42 0.89
N ARG A 45 -2.60 -12.42 0.04
CA ARG A 45 -3.47 -12.47 -1.15
C ARG A 45 -2.95 -11.54 -2.24
N SER A 46 -3.05 -11.96 -3.50
CA SER A 46 -2.79 -11.09 -4.65
C SER A 46 -3.84 -9.97 -4.75
N MET A 47 -3.37 -8.75 -5.02
CA MET A 47 -4.21 -7.57 -5.18
C MET A 47 -4.78 -7.52 -6.61
N PRO A 48 -6.11 -7.45 -6.79
CA PRO A 48 -6.68 -7.35 -8.12
C PRO A 48 -6.44 -5.96 -8.73
N ALA A 49 -6.30 -5.89 -10.06
CA ALA A 49 -5.91 -4.67 -10.77
C ALA A 49 -6.83 -3.46 -10.50
N TYR A 50 -8.15 -3.67 -10.41
CA TYR A 50 -9.09 -2.59 -10.08
C TYR A 50 -8.85 -1.99 -8.69
N TYR A 51 -8.39 -2.81 -7.74
CA TYR A 51 -8.11 -2.40 -6.37
C TYR A 51 -6.79 -1.61 -6.30
N LEU A 52 -5.81 -2.01 -7.11
CA LEU A 52 -4.55 -1.30 -7.27
C LEU A 52 -4.78 0.14 -7.74
N VAL A 53 -5.60 0.32 -8.78
CA VAL A 53 -5.94 1.66 -9.30
C VAL A 53 -6.59 2.53 -8.23
N ALA A 54 -7.57 1.99 -7.49
CA ALA A 54 -8.22 2.72 -6.40
C ALA A 54 -7.23 3.11 -5.30
N LEU A 55 -6.28 2.22 -4.95
CA LEU A 55 -5.25 2.50 -3.98
C LEU A 55 -4.26 3.58 -4.43
N CYS A 56 -3.89 3.62 -5.72
CA CYS A 56 -3.03 4.69 -6.25
C CYS A 56 -3.65 6.07 -6.00
N TYR A 57 -4.94 6.24 -6.29
CA TYR A 57 -5.64 7.49 -6.01
C TYR A 57 -5.76 7.78 -4.51
N ALA A 58 -6.11 6.77 -3.71
CA ALA A 58 -6.32 6.97 -2.28
C ALA A 58 -5.04 7.27 -1.51
N LEU A 59 -3.91 6.69 -1.93
CA LEU A 59 -2.58 6.90 -1.37
C LEU A 59 -1.81 8.02 -2.07
N GLU A 60 -2.38 8.67 -3.08
CA GLU A 60 -1.72 9.72 -3.86
C GLU A 60 -0.34 9.28 -4.37
N VAL A 61 -0.26 8.09 -4.96
CA VAL A 61 0.97 7.51 -5.51
C VAL A 61 0.75 7.03 -6.94
N THR A 62 1.84 6.92 -7.68
CA THR A 62 1.84 6.30 -9.00
C THR A 62 1.73 4.77 -8.90
N PRO A 63 1.25 4.09 -9.95
CA PRO A 63 1.26 2.62 -10.00
C PRO A 63 2.65 2.02 -9.77
N ASN A 64 3.70 2.66 -10.30
CA ASN A 64 5.08 2.18 -10.14
C ASN A 64 5.54 2.23 -8.68
N GLU A 65 5.23 3.29 -7.95
CA GLU A 65 5.55 3.40 -6.52
C GLU A 65 4.84 2.33 -5.70
N LEU A 66 3.53 2.14 -5.95
CA LEU A 66 2.74 1.12 -5.26
C LEU A 66 3.25 -0.30 -5.56
N LEU A 67 3.51 -0.62 -6.83
CA LEU A 67 4.06 -1.93 -7.25
C LEU A 67 5.45 -2.19 -6.67
N THR A 68 6.29 -1.15 -6.57
CA THR A 68 7.60 -1.24 -5.92
C THR A 68 7.44 -1.53 -4.42
N ALA A 69 6.50 -0.84 -3.77
CA ALA A 69 6.25 -1.01 -2.34
C ALA A 69 5.76 -2.42 -1.98
N ILE A 70 4.91 -3.03 -2.81
CA ILE A 70 4.46 -4.42 -2.63
C ILE A 70 5.48 -5.47 -3.08
N GLY A 71 6.63 -5.06 -3.61
CA GLY A 71 7.71 -5.96 -4.03
C GLY A 71 7.47 -6.66 -5.37
N GLU A 72 6.39 -6.31 -6.07
CA GLU A 72 6.01 -6.85 -7.39
C GLU A 72 6.79 -6.18 -8.54
N TYR A 73 7.47 -5.06 -8.26
CA TYR A 73 8.29 -4.36 -9.24
C TYR A 73 9.65 -3.94 -8.67
N LYS A 74 10.72 -4.18 -9.44
CA LYS A 74 12.04 -3.60 -9.20
C LYS A 74 12.37 -2.70 -10.39
N PRO A 75 12.45 -1.37 -10.21
CA PRO A 75 12.90 -0.50 -11.30
C PRO A 75 14.28 -0.95 -11.75
N ARG A 76 14.47 -1.12 -13.07
CA ARG A 76 15.81 -1.35 -13.61
C ARG A 76 16.65 -0.11 -13.27
N LYS A 77 17.75 -0.31 -12.55
CA LYS A 77 18.77 0.73 -12.43
C LYS A 77 19.27 1.04 -13.83
N ALA A 78 19.19 2.30 -14.22
CA ALA A 78 19.91 2.83 -15.37
C ALA A 78 21.42 2.76 -15.12
#